data_AF-A0A2M9N6M0-F1
#
_entry.id   AF-A0A2M9N6M0-F1
#
_cell.length_a   1.000
_cell.length_b   1.000
_cell.length_c   1.000
_cell.angle_alpha   90.00
_cell.angle_beta   90.00
_cell.angle_gamma   90.00
#
_symmetry.space_group_name_H-M   'P 1'
#
loop_
_entity.id
_entity.type
_entity.pdbx_description
1 polymer ?
#
loop_
_entity_poly.entity_id
_entity_poly.type
_entity_poly.pdbx_seq_one_letter_code
_entity_poly.pdbx_strand_id
1 'polypeptide(L)'
;MFWMFFGVVIIILCRYNFKNPDSDWVRWGKKLPDDYEQDDHDLLKTQVGASIGGFFGGILILMGLSTLVQGGNAMPWGTLFLFAIVLIGIGILARKYPTFGWRMNEGWKVKGDSEPSDTYIDLVKFGGLISICLGSIFFVLGMMTLLL
;
A
#
# COMPACT_ATOMS: atom_id res chain seq x y z
N MET A 1 -12.28 2.83 17.98
CA MET A 1 -12.68 3.91 17.03
C MET A 1 -11.54 4.82 16.61
N PHE A 2 -10.70 5.33 17.53
CA PHE A 2 -9.60 6.26 17.21
C PHE A 2 -8.69 5.77 16.05
N TRP A 3 -8.18 4.55 16.14
CA TRP A 3 -7.32 3.94 15.11
C TRP A 3 -8.01 3.82 13.74
N MET A 4 -9.32 3.59 13.74
CA MET A 4 -10.10 3.47 12.51
C MET A 4 -10.23 4.82 11.81
N PHE A 5 -10.57 5.86 12.56
CA PHE A 5 -10.64 7.23 12.04
C PHE A 5 -9.27 7.69 11.52
N PHE A 6 -8.22 7.46 12.30
CA PHE A 6 -6.85 7.82 11.91
C PHE A 6 -6.41 7.07 10.63
N GLY A 7 -6.73 5.79 10.51
CA GLY A 7 -6.49 5.01 9.30
C GLY A 7 -7.23 5.55 8.07
N VAL A 8 -8.50 5.97 8.21
CA VAL A 8 -9.27 6.59 7.11
C VAL A 8 -8.61 7.90 6.66
N VAL A 9 -8.23 8.76 7.60
CA VAL A 9 -7.54 10.03 7.30
C VAL A 9 -6.24 9.77 6.54
N ILE A 10 -5.44 8.80 6.98
CA ILE A 10 -4.20 8.40 6.30
C ILE A 10 -4.50 7.93 4.88
N ILE A 11 -5.49 7.06 4.65
CA ILE A 11 -5.82 6.59 3.30
C ILE A 11 -6.23 7.75 2.39
N ILE A 12 -7.01 8.71 2.89
CA ILE A 12 -7.44 9.88 2.11
C ILE A 12 -6.23 10.72 1.72
N LEU A 13 -5.34 11.01 2.67
CA LEU A 13 -4.11 11.78 2.42
C LEU A 13 -3.17 11.06 1.46
N CYS A 14 -2.97 9.75 1.65
CA CYS A 14 -2.16 8.92 0.76
C CYS A 14 -2.76 8.86 -0.65
N ARG A 15 -4.08 8.75 -0.79
CA ARG A 15 -4.75 8.81 -2.09
C ARG A 15 -4.57 10.16 -2.77
N TYR A 16 -4.64 11.26 -2.01
CA TYR A 16 -4.39 12.59 -2.53
C TYR A 16 -2.94 12.75 -3.00
N ASN A 17 -1.96 12.37 -2.18
CA ASN A 17 -0.53 12.44 -2.53
C ASN A 17 -0.14 11.52 -3.70
N PHE A 18 -0.82 10.37 -3.84
CA PHE A 18 -0.62 9.48 -4.98
C PHE A 18 -1.09 10.11 -6.30
N LYS A 19 -2.23 10.83 -6.26
CA LYS A 19 -2.80 11.51 -7.43
C LYS A 19 -2.10 12.82 -7.77
N ASN A 20 -1.63 13.55 -6.75
CA ASN A 20 -0.98 14.86 -6.89
C ASN A 20 0.42 14.83 -6.22
N PRO A 21 1.39 14.07 -6.77
CA PRO A 21 2.71 13.87 -6.17
C PRO A 21 3.61 15.11 -6.17
N ASP A 22 3.26 16.14 -6.93
CA ASP A 22 3.93 17.43 -7.09
C ASP A 22 3.23 18.57 -6.32
N SER A 23 2.16 18.27 -5.58
CA SER A 23 1.39 19.28 -4.84
C SER A 23 2.26 20.07 -3.87
N ASP A 24 1.92 21.35 -3.67
CA ASP A 24 2.66 22.26 -2.78
C ASP A 24 2.77 21.70 -1.34
N TRP A 25 1.79 20.90 -0.91
CA TRP A 25 1.84 20.18 0.37
C TRP A 25 2.98 19.16 0.44
N VAL A 26 3.15 18.35 -0.60
CA VAL A 26 4.25 17.37 -0.69
C VAL A 26 5.59 18.11 -0.80
N ARG A 27 5.64 19.17 -1.61
CA ARG A 27 6.82 19.99 -1.84
C ARG A 27 7.30 20.67 -0.55
N TRP A 28 6.36 21.25 0.20
CA TRP A 28 6.59 21.80 1.55
C TRP A 28 7.11 20.74 2.52
N GLY A 29 6.51 19.54 2.54
CA GLY A 29 6.94 18.44 3.40
C GLY A 29 8.38 17.97 3.12
N LYS A 30 8.82 18.06 1.86
CA LYS A 30 10.21 17.77 1.44
C LYS A 30 11.14 18.98 1.54
N LYS A 31 10.63 20.17 1.88
CA LYS A 31 11.37 21.45 1.89
C LYS A 31 12.09 21.72 0.56
N LEU A 32 11.41 21.44 -0.55
CA LEU A 32 11.95 21.71 -1.88
C LEU A 32 11.77 23.21 -2.22
N PRO A 33 12.76 23.84 -2.89
CA PRO A 33 12.63 25.18 -3.46
C PRO A 33 11.48 25.26 -4.48
N ASP A 34 10.89 26.45 -4.64
CA ASP A 34 9.77 26.66 -5.58
C ASP A 34 10.19 26.52 -7.05
N ASP A 35 11.48 26.68 -7.36
CA ASP A 35 12.07 26.57 -8.70
C ASP A 35 12.62 25.17 -9.02
N TYR A 36 12.47 24.19 -8.11
CA TYR A 36 12.89 22.81 -8.33
C TYR A 36 11.85 22.04 -9.16
N GLU A 37 12.20 21.74 -10.41
CA GLU A 37 11.42 20.81 -11.24
C GLU A 37 11.68 19.36 -10.79
N GLN A 38 10.63 18.68 -10.33
CA GLN A 38 10.72 17.28 -9.94
C GLN A 38 10.75 16.38 -11.17
N ASP A 39 11.81 15.56 -11.28
CA ASP A 39 11.92 14.51 -12.28
C ASP A 39 10.91 13.36 -12.02
N ASP A 40 10.62 12.58 -13.06
CA ASP A 40 9.70 11.44 -13.02
C ASP A 40 10.04 10.45 -11.89
N HIS A 41 11.33 10.27 -11.62
CA HIS A 41 11.81 9.42 -10.53
C HIS A 41 11.45 9.97 -9.13
N ASP A 42 11.46 11.29 -8.94
CA ASP A 42 11.08 11.92 -7.67
C ASP A 42 9.56 11.89 -7.44
N LEU A 43 8.79 12.01 -8.53
CA LEU A 43 7.34 11.83 -8.52
C LEU A 43 6.98 10.38 -8.16
N LEU A 44 7.63 9.40 -8.80
CA LEU A 44 7.44 7.98 -8.55
C LEU A 44 7.76 7.61 -7.08
N LYS A 45 8.87 8.10 -6.51
CA LYS A 45 9.18 7.90 -5.09
C LYS A 45 8.06 8.37 -4.17
N THR A 46 7.45 9.50 -4.50
CA THR A 46 6.32 10.06 -3.75
C THR A 46 5.10 9.15 -3.82
N GLN A 47 4.77 8.67 -5.02
CA GLN A 47 3.66 7.75 -5.23
C GLN A 47 3.88 6.41 -4.52
N VAL A 48 5.09 5.85 -4.58
CA VAL A 48 5.46 4.63 -3.84
C VAL A 48 5.30 4.85 -2.34
N GLY A 49 5.82 5.96 -1.79
CA GLY A 49 5.65 6.32 -0.39
C GLY A 49 4.17 6.46 0.00
N ALA A 50 3.37 7.08 -0.86
CA ALA A 50 1.92 7.21 -0.65
C ALA A 50 1.20 5.85 -0.70
N SER A 51 1.58 4.94 -1.59
CA SER A 51 1.05 3.57 -1.63
C SER A 51 1.37 2.79 -0.35
N ILE A 52 2.61 2.89 0.14
CA ILE A 52 3.04 2.28 1.40
C ILE A 52 2.23 2.87 2.57
N GLY A 53 2.10 4.19 2.64
CA GLY A 53 1.30 4.86 3.67
C GLY A 53 -0.17 4.44 3.62
N GLY A 54 -0.76 4.32 2.43
CA GLY A 54 -2.14 3.87 2.24
C GLY A 54 -2.35 2.43 2.72
N PHE A 55 -1.36 1.56 2.52
CA PHE A 55 -1.35 0.20 3.07
C PHE A 55 -1.36 0.20 4.61
N PHE A 56 -0.51 1.01 5.25
CA PHE A 56 -0.54 1.18 6.71
C PHE A 56 -1.86 1.78 7.22
N GLY A 57 -2.45 2.72 6.48
CA GLY A 57 -3.79 3.24 6.77
C GLY A 57 -4.85 2.13 6.76
N GLY A 58 -4.77 1.20 5.80
CA GLY A 58 -5.62 0.00 5.75
C GLY A 58 -5.45 -0.91 6.96
N ILE A 59 -4.21 -1.14 7.40
CA ILE A 59 -3.91 -1.89 8.63
C ILE A 59 -4.56 -1.22 9.84
N LEU A 60 -4.44 0.10 9.98
CA LEU A 60 -5.00 0.86 11.10
C LEU A 60 -6.53 0.82 11.14
N ILE A 61 -7.19 0.87 9.98
CA ILE A 61 -8.66 0.71 9.89
C ILE A 61 -9.08 -0.65 10.43
N LEU A 62 -8.42 -1.70 9.95
CA LEU A 62 -8.74 -3.08 10.32
C LEU A 62 -8.38 -3.38 11.78
N MET A 63 -7.31 -2.77 12.31
CA MET A 63 -7.00 -2.79 13.75
C MET A 63 -8.07 -2.07 14.57
N GLY A 64 -8.54 -0.90 14.08
CA GLY A 64 -9.66 -0.20 14.68
C GLY A 64 -10.95 -1.03 14.68
N LEU A 65 -11.25 -1.73 13.58
CA LEU A 65 -12.40 -2.60 13.44
C LEU A 65 -12.32 -3.81 14.39
N SER A 66 -11.16 -4.46 14.49
CA SER A 66 -10.99 -5.60 15.40
C SER A 66 -11.22 -5.18 16.85
N THR A 67 -10.74 -3.99 17.25
CA THR A 67 -10.98 -3.50 18.62
C THR A 67 -12.46 -3.22 18.92
N LEU A 68 -13.24 -2.80 17.91
CA LEU A 68 -14.67 -2.54 18.06
C LEU A 68 -15.49 -3.82 18.20
N VAL A 69 -15.14 -4.85 17.43
CA VAL A 69 -15.79 -6.15 17.49
C VAL A 69 -15.52 -6.85 18.83
N GLN A 70 -14.41 -6.52 19.50
CA GLN A 70 -13.90 -7.30 20.63
C GLN A 70 -13.77 -6.55 21.97
N GLY A 71 -14.20 -5.29 22.04
CA GLY A 71 -14.17 -4.53 23.27
C GLY A 71 -12.77 -4.27 23.85
N GLY A 72 -11.72 -4.27 23.00
CA GLY A 72 -10.33 -3.96 23.41
C GLY A 72 -9.37 -5.14 23.60
N ASN A 73 -9.79 -6.37 23.28
CA ASN A 73 -8.89 -7.53 23.29
C ASN A 73 -7.92 -7.57 22.09
N ALA A 74 -6.84 -8.35 22.22
CA ALA A 74 -5.86 -8.58 21.16
C ALA A 74 -6.52 -9.10 19.87
N MET A 75 -5.98 -8.70 18.72
CA MET A 75 -6.53 -9.02 17.39
C MET A 75 -6.76 -10.54 17.24
N PRO A 76 -7.93 -11.01 16.78
CA PRO A 76 -8.21 -12.43 16.70
C PRO A 76 -7.35 -13.08 15.61
N TRP A 77 -7.00 -14.34 15.84
CA TRP A 77 -6.29 -15.18 14.89
C TRP A 77 -6.94 -15.17 13.49
N GLY A 78 -8.27 -15.15 13.41
CA GLY A 78 -9.00 -15.13 12.14
C GLY A 78 -8.76 -13.85 11.31
N THR A 79 -8.66 -12.69 11.96
CA THR A 79 -8.34 -11.44 11.25
C THR A 79 -6.89 -11.43 10.78
N LEU A 80 -5.97 -11.94 11.59
CA LEU A 80 -4.55 -12.07 11.21
C LEU A 80 -4.37 -13.01 9.99
N PHE A 81 -5.11 -14.12 9.92
CA PHE A 81 -5.08 -14.98 8.74
C PHE A 81 -5.69 -14.34 7.50
N LEU A 82 -6.79 -13.60 7.64
CA LEU A 82 -7.38 -12.88 6.51
C LEU A 82 -6.33 -11.92 5.90
N PHE A 83 -5.64 -11.17 6.75
CA PHE A 83 -4.52 -10.33 6.31
C PHE A 83 -3.41 -11.10 5.62
N ALA A 84 -2.99 -12.21 6.21
CA ALA A 84 -1.95 -13.05 5.63
C ALA A 84 -2.33 -13.52 4.22
N ILE A 85 -3.55 -14.03 4.05
CA ILE A 85 -4.05 -14.53 2.76
C ILE A 85 -4.12 -13.41 1.73
N VAL A 86 -4.66 -12.24 2.10
CA VAL A 86 -4.77 -11.08 1.18
C VAL A 86 -3.38 -10.60 0.76
N LEU A 87 -2.45 -10.44 1.71
CA LEU A 87 -1.10 -9.97 1.44
C LEU A 87 -0.27 -10.94 0.60
N ILE A 88 -0.34 -12.23 0.91
CA ILE A 88 0.31 -13.27 0.13
C ILE A 88 -0.31 -13.34 -1.27
N GLY A 89 -1.64 -13.27 -1.37
CA GLY A 89 -2.36 -13.28 -2.65
C GLY A 89 -1.98 -12.10 -3.55
N ILE A 90 -1.99 -10.88 -3.01
CA ILE A 90 -1.54 -9.67 -3.73
C ILE A 90 -0.07 -9.80 -4.15
N GLY A 91 0.79 -10.30 -3.26
CA GLY A 91 2.20 -10.46 -3.55
C GLY A 91 2.48 -11.50 -4.64
N ILE A 92 1.76 -12.62 -4.65
CA ILE A 92 1.82 -13.62 -5.72
C ILE A 92 1.31 -13.02 -7.04
N LEU A 93 0.19 -12.29 -7.00
CA LEU A 93 -0.38 -11.65 -8.18
C LEU A 93 0.60 -10.64 -8.79
N ALA A 94 1.21 -9.79 -7.97
CA ALA A 94 2.21 -8.81 -8.39
C ALA A 94 3.44 -9.45 -9.05
N ARG A 95 3.86 -10.64 -8.59
CA ARG A 95 4.99 -11.36 -9.17
C ARG A 95 4.64 -12.13 -10.45
N LYS A 96 3.47 -12.77 -10.51
CA LYS A 96 3.02 -13.53 -11.70
C LYS A 96 2.52 -12.62 -12.82
N TYR A 97 1.87 -11.51 -12.48
CA TYR A 97 1.25 -10.59 -13.42
C TYR A 97 1.63 -9.13 -13.09
N PRO A 98 2.91 -8.75 -13.18
CA PRO A 98 3.39 -7.42 -12.79
C PRO A 98 2.79 -6.28 -13.61
N THR A 99 2.32 -6.58 -14.82
CA THR A 99 1.66 -5.60 -15.71
C THR A 99 0.19 -5.39 -15.41
N PHE A 100 -0.42 -6.20 -14.52
CA PHE A 100 -1.86 -6.14 -14.22
C PHE A 100 -2.29 -4.78 -13.67
N GLY A 101 -1.57 -4.26 -12.68
CA GLY A 101 -1.86 -2.95 -12.09
C GLY A 101 -1.72 -1.80 -13.08
N TRP A 102 -0.73 -1.89 -13.97
CA TRP A 102 -0.51 -0.89 -15.02
C TRP A 102 -1.63 -0.92 -16.05
N ARG A 103 -2.04 -2.11 -16.53
CA ARG A 103 -3.17 -2.25 -17.47
C ARG A 103 -4.47 -1.67 -16.94
N MET A 104 -4.70 -1.80 -15.64
CA MET A 104 -5.93 -1.33 -15.00
C MET A 104 -5.97 0.19 -14.81
N ASN A 105 -4.81 0.84 -14.67
CA ASN A 105 -4.73 2.25 -14.27
C ASN A 105 -4.18 3.19 -15.36
N GLU A 106 -3.23 2.70 -16.15
CA GLU A 106 -2.46 3.42 -17.17
C GLU A 106 -2.75 2.90 -18.59
N GLY A 107 -2.94 1.58 -18.75
CA GLY A 107 -3.07 0.94 -20.07
C GLY A 107 -4.25 1.44 -20.91
N TRP A 108 -5.32 1.93 -20.29
CA TRP A 108 -6.45 2.54 -21.01
C TRP A 108 -6.12 3.94 -21.55
N LYS A 109 -5.17 4.66 -20.96
CA LYS A 109 -4.80 6.03 -21.36
C LYS A 109 -3.94 6.04 -22.62
N VAL A 110 -3.08 5.04 -22.75
CA VAL A 110 -2.13 4.92 -23.87
C VAL A 110 -2.64 4.05 -25.02
N LYS A 111 -3.88 3.56 -24.97
CA LYS A 111 -4.52 2.74 -26.03
C LYS A 111 -3.68 1.54 -26.54
N GLY A 112 -2.70 1.08 -25.75
CA GLY A 112 -1.77 0.02 -26.15
C GLY A 112 -0.51 0.48 -26.90
N ASP A 113 -0.31 1.78 -27.11
CA ASP A 113 0.86 2.34 -27.80
C ASP A 113 2.12 2.40 -26.94
N SER A 114 2.03 2.09 -25.65
CA SER A 114 3.18 2.13 -24.74
C SER A 114 3.10 0.98 -23.75
N GLU A 115 4.20 0.27 -23.55
CA GLU A 115 4.30 -0.80 -22.55
C GLU A 115 4.82 -0.26 -21.21
N PRO A 116 4.48 -0.90 -20.08
CA PRO A 116 5.07 -0.56 -18.79
C PRO A 116 6.60 -0.73 -18.85
N SER A 117 7.33 0.24 -18.32
CA SER A 117 8.79 0.19 -18.28
C SER A 117 9.30 -1.00 -17.47
N ASP A 118 10.49 -1.50 -17.82
CA ASP A 118 11.15 -2.58 -17.08
C ASP A 118 11.33 -2.23 -15.60
N THR A 119 11.69 -0.97 -15.31
CA THR A 119 11.79 -0.44 -13.94
C THR A 119 10.47 -0.55 -13.17
N TYR A 120 9.33 -0.25 -13.82
CA TYR A 120 8.02 -0.43 -13.20
C TYR A 120 7.75 -1.91 -12.90
N ILE A 121 8.04 -2.81 -13.85
CA ILE A 121 7.86 -4.25 -13.69
C ILE A 121 8.67 -4.77 -12.50
N ASP A 122 9.92 -4.35 -12.37
CA ASP A 122 10.82 -4.78 -11.28
C ASP A 122 10.37 -4.23 -9.93
N LEU A 123 9.92 -2.98 -9.87
CA LEU A 123 9.32 -2.40 -8.66
C LEU A 123 8.07 -3.15 -8.21
N VAL A 124 7.18 -3.53 -9.14
CA VAL A 124 5.97 -4.30 -8.81
C VAL A 124 6.35 -5.70 -8.29
N LYS A 125 7.33 -6.37 -8.91
CA LYS A 125 7.82 -7.68 -8.42
C LYS A 125 8.45 -7.57 -7.03
N PHE A 126 9.21 -6.50 -6.78
CA PHE A 126 9.83 -6.24 -5.48
C PHE A 126 8.79 -5.92 -4.41
N GLY A 127 7.82 -5.05 -4.70
CA GLY A 127 6.67 -4.81 -3.83
C GLY A 127 5.87 -6.09 -3.56
N GLY A 128 5.73 -6.96 -4.57
CA GLY A 128 5.15 -8.28 -4.43
C GLY A 128 5.90 -9.18 -3.45
N LEU A 129 7.23 -9.19 -3.49
CA LEU A 129 8.07 -9.91 -2.53
C LEU A 129 7.83 -9.40 -1.09
N ILE A 130 7.87 -8.07 -0.89
CA ILE A 130 7.62 -7.46 0.42
C ILE A 130 6.23 -7.84 0.94
N SER A 131 5.21 -7.80 0.07
CA SER A 131 3.83 -8.19 0.41
C SER A 131 3.75 -9.66 0.88
N ILE A 132 4.46 -10.58 0.21
CA ILE A 132 4.54 -11.98 0.65
C ILE A 132 5.21 -12.07 2.03
N CYS A 133 6.36 -11.42 2.23
CA CYS A 133 7.07 -11.45 3.50
C CYS A 133 6.21 -10.93 4.66
N LEU A 134 5.53 -9.79 4.47
CA LEU A 134 4.60 -9.24 5.46
C LEU A 134 3.43 -10.18 5.73
N GLY A 135 2.81 -10.74 4.68
CA GLY A 135 1.72 -11.69 4.82
C GLY A 135 2.15 -12.97 5.57
N SER A 136 3.36 -13.46 5.35
CA SER A 136 3.92 -14.59 6.11
C SER A 136 4.11 -14.26 7.59
N ILE A 137 4.52 -13.04 7.95
CA ILE A 137 4.60 -12.62 9.36
C ILE A 137 3.21 -12.63 10.00
N PHE A 138 2.19 -12.07 9.33
CA PHE A 138 0.81 -12.11 9.82
C PHE A 138 0.27 -13.54 9.95
N PHE A 139 0.67 -14.45 9.06
CA PHE A 139 0.30 -15.86 9.15
C PHE A 139 0.86 -16.50 10.42
N VAL A 140 2.16 -16.29 10.70
CA VAL A 140 2.82 -16.82 11.90
C VAL A 140 2.21 -16.23 13.16
N LEU A 141 1.95 -14.92 13.19
CA LEU A 141 1.28 -14.27 14.33
C LEU A 141 -0.13 -14.84 14.55
N GLY A 142 -0.91 -15.03 13.48
CA GLY A 142 -2.22 -15.68 13.54
C GLY A 142 -2.16 -17.10 14.12
N MET A 143 -1.17 -17.88 13.70
CA MET A 143 -0.92 -19.22 14.26
C MET A 143 -0.57 -19.17 15.75
N MET A 144 0.31 -18.26 16.17
CA MET A 144 0.69 -18.12 17.58
C MET A 144 -0.52 -17.75 18.45
N THR A 145 -1.37 -16.84 17.99
CA THR A 145 -2.59 -16.44 18.72
C THR A 145 -3.68 -17.52 18.71
N LEU A 146 -3.68 -18.44 17.74
CA LEU A 146 -4.60 -19.58 17.73
C LEU A 146 -4.18 -20.68 18.72
N LEU A 147 -2.86 -20.84 18.92
CA LEU A 147 -2.28 -21.93 19.70
C LEU A 147 -2.00 -21.58 21.17
N LEU A 148 -1.94 -20.29 21.52
CA LEU A 148 -1.75 -19.77 22.89
C LEU A 148 -3.10 -19.36 23.50
#